data_AF-A0A844MGT3-F1
#
_entry.id   AF-A0A844MGT3-F1
#
_cell.length_a   1.000
_cell.length_b   1.000
_cell.length_c   1.000
_cell.angle_alpha   90.00
_cell.angle_beta   90.00
_cell.angle_gamma   90.00
#
_symmetry.space_group_name_H-M   'P 1'
#
loop_
_entity.id
_entity.type
_entity.pdbx_description
1 polymer ?
#
loop_
_entity_poly.entity_id
_entity_poly.type
_entity_poly.pdbx_seq_one_letter_code
_entity_poly.pdbx_strand_id
1 'polypeptide(L)' 'MSQPNFEAMSRKELQAYFLTHRDDQEAFYAYIDKLHAEAHWVEMPPLQSLEDLENYPEFLERLRNSSEPRA' A
#
# COMPACT_ATOMS: atom_id res chain seq x y z
N MET A 1 -17.62 6.25 24.50
CA MET A 1 -16.28 5.64 24.45
C MET A 1 -15.50 6.40 23.39
N SER A 2 -14.33 6.95 23.73
CA SER A 2 -13.54 7.76 22.79
C SER A 2 -13.07 6.88 21.64
N GLN A 3 -13.54 7.15 20.42
CA GLN A 3 -12.95 6.55 19.22
C GLN A 3 -11.47 6.98 19.17
N PRO A 4 -10.53 6.04 18.93
CA PRO A 4 -9.15 6.40 18.66
C PRO A 4 -9.07 7.27 17.40
N ASN A 5 -8.19 8.27 17.40
CA ASN A 5 -7.98 9.08 16.21
C ASN A 5 -7.10 8.33 15.20
N PHE A 6 -7.75 7.58 14.32
CA PHE A 6 -7.08 6.74 13.33
C PHE A 6 -6.21 7.53 12.34
N GLU A 7 -6.54 8.78 12.04
CA GLU A 7 -5.75 9.64 11.15
C GLU A 7 -4.37 9.98 11.74
N ALA A 8 -4.31 10.14 13.06
CA ALA A 8 -3.08 10.46 13.78
C ALA A 8 -2.14 9.25 13.97
N MET A 9 -2.68 8.02 13.90
CA MET A 9 -1.92 6.79 14.12
C MET A 9 -1.03 6.44 12.93
N SER A 10 0.16 5.89 13.15
CA SER A 10 1.00 5.37 12.07
C SER A 10 0.37 4.13 11.41
N ARG A 11 0.75 3.82 10.17
CA ARG A 11 0.27 2.62 9.45
C ARG A 11 0.40 1.33 10.26
N LYS A 12 1.49 1.18 11.04
CA LYS A 12 1.73 0.01 11.89
C LYS A 12 0.76 -0.06 13.06
N GLU A 13 0.43 1.08 13.65
CA GLU A 13 -0.54 1.18 14.75
C GLU A 13 -1.95 0.87 14.26
N LEU A 14 -2.34 1.39 13.09
CA LEU A 14 -3.61 1.05 12.45
C LEU A 14 -3.71 -0.44 12.11
N GLN A 15 -2.63 -1.03 11.60
CA GLN A 15 -2.58 -2.46 11.33
C GLN A 15 -2.76 -3.28 12.61
N ALA A 16 -2.03 -2.93 13.68
CA ALA A 16 -2.14 -3.62 14.96
C ALA A 16 -3.56 -3.50 15.55
N TYR A 17 -4.14 -2.30 15.48
CA TYR A 17 -5.50 -2.03 15.95
C TYR A 17 -6.55 -2.81 15.16
N PHE A 18 -6.49 -2.79 13.83
CA PHE A 18 -7.39 -3.55 12.98
C PHE A 18 -7.27 -5.07 13.24
N LEU A 19 -6.06 -5.58 13.49
CA LEU A 19 -5.87 -7.00 13.82
C LEU A 19 -6.55 -7.40 15.14
N THR A 20 -6.62 -6.49 16.12
CA THR A 20 -7.32 -6.71 17.39
C THR A 20 -8.81 -6.36 17.32
N HIS A 21 -9.22 -5.50 16.38
CA HIS A 21 -10.58 -5.01 16.19
C HIS A 21 -11.04 -5.20 14.74
N ARG A 22 -11.14 -6.46 14.31
CA ARG A 22 -11.48 -6.80 12.91
C ARG A 22 -12.90 -6.36 12.49
N ASP A 23 -13.80 -6.19 13.45
CA ASP A 23 -15.16 -5.70 13.23
C ASP A 23 -15.22 -4.17 13.06
N ASP A 24 -14.12 -3.46 13.35
CA ASP A 24 -14.04 -2.01 13.22
C ASP A 24 -13.71 -1.63 11.76
N GLN A 25 -14.77 -1.28 11.03
CA GLN A 25 -14.65 -0.83 9.64
C GLN A 25 -13.95 0.52 9.53
N GLU A 26 -14.07 1.42 10.52
CA GLU A 26 -13.38 2.71 10.49
C GLU A 26 -11.86 2.53 10.56
N ALA A 27 -11.39 1.60 11.41
CA ALA A 27 -9.98 1.23 11.46
C ALA A 27 -9.48 0.63 10.13
N PHE A 28 -10.32 -0.18 9.47
CA PHE A 28 -10.00 -0.73 8.15
C PHE A 28 -9.88 0.37 7.09
N TYR A 29 -10.86 1.26 6.97
CA TYR A 29 -10.82 2.37 6.01
C TYR A 29 -9.62 3.28 6.25
N ALA A 30 -9.35 3.65 7.51
CA ALA A 30 -8.19 4.48 7.84
C ALA A 30 -6.84 3.80 7.49
N TYR A 31 -6.74 2.49 7.69
CA TYR A 31 -5.55 1.73 7.29
C TYR A 31 -5.36 1.72 5.77
N ILE A 32 -6.43 1.48 5.01
CA ILE A 32 -6.40 1.47 3.54
C ILE A 32 -6.11 2.86 2.97
N ASP A 33 -6.73 3.92 3.50
CA ASP A 33 -6.49 5.30 3.07
C ASP A 33 -5.03 5.70 3.31
N LYS A 34 -4.46 5.38 4.49
CA LYS A 34 -3.03 5.58 4.72
C LYS A 34 -2.17 4.77 3.78
N LEU A 35 -2.54 3.51 3.52
CA LEU A 35 -1.81 2.66 2.59
C LEU A 35 -1.81 3.28 1.19
N HIS A 36 -2.96 3.77 0.70
CA HIS A 36 -3.08 4.44 -0.59
C HIS A 36 -2.29 5.75 -0.64
N ALA A 37 -2.32 6.55 0.42
CA ALA A 37 -1.61 7.83 0.48
C ALA A 37 -0.08 7.65 0.51
N GLU A 38 0.43 6.62 1.21
CA GLU A 38 1.87 6.33 1.29
C GLU A 38 2.39 5.50 0.12
N ALA A 39 1.53 4.69 -0.49
CA ALA A 39 1.96 3.80 -1.55
C ALA A 39 1.98 4.55 -2.89
N HIS A 40 3.18 4.66 -3.43
CA HIS A 40 3.38 5.14 -4.79
C HIS A 40 2.99 4.02 -5.77
N TRP A 41 1.77 3.48 -5.77
CA TRP A 41 1.43 2.38 -6.68
C TRP A 41 1.74 2.78 -8.13
N VAL A 42 2.46 1.92 -8.86
CA VAL A 42 2.50 2.03 -10.32
C VAL A 42 1.34 1.21 -10.82
N GLU A 43 0.37 1.87 -11.45
CA GLU A 43 -0.68 1.16 -12.16
C GLU A 43 -0.02 0.33 -13.26
N MET A 44 -0.07 -0.99 -13.11
CA MET A 44 0.27 -1.92 -14.17
C MET A 44 -1.04 -2.38 -14.79
N PRO A 45 -1.33 -2.03 -16.06
CA PRO A 45 -2.49 -2.57 -16.74
C PRO A 45 -2.33 -4.10 -16.90
N PRO A 46 -3.43 -4.85 -17.02
CA PRO A 46 -3.37 -6.28 -17.23
C PRO A 46 -2.63 -6.59 -18.54
N LEU A 47 -1.45 -7.19 -18.40
CA LEU A 47 -0.62 -7.63 -19.52
C LEU A 47 -1.40 -8.67 -20.32
N GLN A 48 -1.52 -8.47 -21.63
CA GLN A 48 -2.17 -9.42 -22.53
C GLN A 48 -1.19 -10.54 -22.94
N SER A 49 0.11 -10.26 -22.91
CA SER A 49 1.18 -11.26 -23.09
C SER A 49 2.44 -10.90 -22.30
N LEU A 50 3.41 -11.82 -22.27
CA LEU A 50 4.72 -11.56 -21.66
C LEU A 50 5.53 -10.50 -22.43
N GLU A 51 5.29 -10.35 -23.74
CA GLU A 51 5.95 -9.32 -24.55
C GLU A 51 5.46 -7.91 -24.20
N ASP A 52 4.24 -7.76 -23.66
CA ASP A 52 3.72 -6.46 -23.23
C ASP A 52 4.59 -5.82 -22.13
N LEU A 53 5.35 -6.63 -21.40
CA LEU A 53 6.28 -6.15 -20.38
C LEU A 53 7.37 -5.24 -20.95
N GLU A 54 7.73 -5.39 -22.23
CA GLU A 54 8.68 -4.51 -22.94
C GLU A 54 8.13 -3.09 -23.14
N ASN A 55 6.80 -2.93 -23.16
CA ASN A 55 6.14 -1.63 -23.30
C ASN A 55 6.12 -0.81 -22.00
N TYR A 56 6.53 -1.40 -20.87
CA TYR A 56 6.51 -0.74 -19.55
C TYR A 56 7.92 -0.66 -18.92
N PRO A 57 8.88 0.05 -19.54
CA PRO A 57 10.24 0.16 -19.02
C PRO A 57 10.27 0.81 -17.63
N GLU A 58 9.40 1.78 -17.34
CA GLU A 58 9.32 2.43 -16.02
C GLU A 58 8.97 1.46 -14.88
N PHE A 59 8.14 0.46 -15.16
CA PHE A 59 7.83 -0.60 -14.18
C PHE A 59 9.06 -1.45 -13.88
N LEU A 60 9.79 -1.87 -14.93
CA LEU A 60 11.01 -2.66 -14.80
C LEU A 60 12.11 -1.90 -14.05
N GLU A 61 12.29 -0.61 -14.36
CA GLU A 61 13.26 0.25 -13.67
C GLU A 61 12.91 0.43 -12.20
N ARG A 62 11.63 0.63 -11.88
CA ARG A 62 11.19 0.73 -10.49
C ARG A 62 11.37 -0.57 -9.72
N LEU A 63 11.05 -1.72 -10.33
CA LEU A 63 11.25 -3.02 -9.69
C LEU A 63 12.73 -3.25 -9.38
N ARG A 64 13.61 -2.90 -10.32
CA ARG A 64 15.07 -2.94 -10.14
C ARG A 64 15.52 -2.06 -8.96
N ASN A 65 15.09 -0.80 -8.92
CA ASN A 65 15.48 0.15 -7.87
C ASN A 65 14.85 -0.17 -6.50
N SER A 66 13.72 -0.89 -6.47
CA SER A 66 13.10 -1.37 -5.23
C SER A 66 13.79 -2.61 -4.66
N SER A 67 14.56 -3.32 -5.49
CA SER A 67 15.31 -4.53 -5.14
C SER A 67 16.71 -4.22 -4.60
N GLU A 68 17.22 -2.99 -4.82
CA GLU A 68 18.44 -2.53 -4.17
C GLU A 68 18.15 -2.30 -2.69
N PRO A 69 18.93 -2.90 -1.75
CA PRO A 69 18.78 -2.58 -0.35
C PRO A 69 19.08 -1.10 -0.19
N ARG A 70 18.13 -0.33 0.35
CA ARG A 70 18.39 1.04 0.78
C ARG A 70 19.55 0.99 1.78
N ALA A 71 20.75 1.33 1.30
CA ALA A 71 21.97 1.44 2.10
C ALA A 71 21.92 2.66 3.02
#